data_AF-Q8XQZ9-F1
#
_entry.id   AF-Q8XQZ9-F1
#
_cell.length_a   1.000
_cell.length_b   1.000
_cell.length_c   1.000
_cell.angle_alpha   90.00
_cell.angle_beta   90.00
_cell.angle_gamma   90.00
#
_symmetry.space_group_name_H-M   'P 1'
#
loop_
_entity.id
_entity.type
_entity.pdbx_description
1 polymer ?
#
loop_
_entity_poly.entity_id
_entity_poly.type
_entity_poly.pdbx_seq_one_letter_code
_entity_poly.pdbx_strand_id
1 'polypeptide(L)'
;MKNPNSVAAIFCATLLLNGCGIGGFWMNGDPSAGKDLKPYIEEWEKPSVTSEMRRRDSESCGGGDSNHAPLFTAAEIKAEQRSGEKENAAYSRLHHRWQRCMLGKGYRYMGTCYSQSSPGCGAP
;
A
#
# COMPACT_ATOMS: atom_id res chain seq x y z
N MET A 1 29.66 -2.04 73.67
CA MET A 1 31.01 -1.43 73.72
C MET A 1 31.52 -1.27 72.28
N LYS A 2 32.05 -0.08 71.95
CA LYS A 2 32.80 0.36 70.73
C LYS A 2 32.04 0.51 69.38
N ASN A 3 31.71 1.75 69.04
CA ASN A 3 31.90 2.34 67.68
C ASN A 3 33.43 2.48 67.43
N PRO A 4 34.02 2.72 66.22
CA PRO A 4 33.52 3.55 65.10
C PRO A 4 34.02 3.21 63.66
N ASN A 5 33.58 4.05 62.71
CA ASN A 5 33.96 4.32 61.31
C ASN A 5 35.29 3.80 60.71
N SER A 6 35.21 3.67 59.37
CA SER A 6 36.27 3.86 58.35
C SER A 6 37.02 2.63 57.87
N VAL A 7 36.55 1.97 56.79
CA VAL A 7 37.45 1.36 55.80
C VAL A 7 36.78 1.34 54.42
N ALA A 8 37.54 1.82 53.44
CA ALA A 8 37.48 1.52 52.01
C ALA A 8 36.20 1.92 51.25
N ALA A 9 36.18 3.05 50.56
CA ALA A 9 36.90 3.25 49.30
C ALA A 9 36.36 2.35 48.17
N ILE A 10 36.02 3.03 47.07
CA ILE A 10 36.16 2.51 45.70
C ILE A 10 35.15 1.40 45.36
N PHE A 11 33.91 1.73 44.99
CA PHE A 11 33.11 0.89 44.06
C PHE A 11 31.86 1.62 43.53
N CYS A 12 31.93 2.92 43.26
CA CYS A 12 30.81 3.68 42.66
C CYS A 12 31.26 4.60 41.52
N ALA A 13 32.31 4.21 40.79
CA ALA A 13 32.91 5.04 39.74
C ALA A 13 32.96 4.38 38.34
N THR A 14 32.19 3.33 38.05
CA THR A 14 32.31 2.62 36.74
C THR A 14 31.01 2.13 36.10
N LEU A 15 29.84 2.69 36.45
CA LEU A 15 28.57 2.30 35.81
C LEU A 15 27.95 3.34 34.85
N LEU A 16 28.65 4.43 34.52
CA LEU A 16 28.10 5.51 33.69
C LEU A 16 28.78 5.73 32.33
N LEU A 17 29.51 4.74 31.79
CA LEU A 17 30.18 4.88 30.48
C LEU A 17 30.00 3.70 29.51
N ASN A 18 28.93 2.91 29.66
CA ASN A 18 28.47 2.04 28.57
C ASN A 18 27.12 2.53 28.04
N GLY A 19 27.07 3.82 27.67
CA GLY A 19 26.13 4.28 26.66
C GLY A 19 26.56 3.73 25.32
N CYS A 20 26.25 2.46 25.05
CA CYS A 20 26.23 1.94 23.69
C CYS A 20 25.08 2.67 22.99
N GLY A 21 25.38 3.84 22.44
CA GLY A 21 24.48 4.54 21.54
C GLY A 21 24.20 3.63 20.37
N ILE A 22 23.08 2.90 20.46
CA ILE A 22 22.34 2.36 19.32
C ILE A 22 21.85 3.59 18.54
N GLY A 23 22.77 4.19 17.80
CA GLY A 23 22.58 5.33 16.92
C GLY A 23 22.88 4.91 15.49
N GLY A 24 22.23 3.84 15.02
CA GLY A 24 22.43 3.33 13.67
C GLY A 24 21.16 3.25 12.84
N PHE A 25 19.97 3.22 13.46
CA PHE A 25 18.74 2.96 12.71
C PHE A 25 18.20 4.17 11.94
N TRP A 26 18.66 5.39 12.25
CA TRP A 26 18.21 6.62 11.57
C TRP A 26 19.11 7.03 10.40
N MET A 27 20.23 6.32 10.16
CA MET A 27 21.15 6.58 9.04
C MET A 27 20.88 5.69 7.82
N ASN A 28 20.01 4.69 7.96
CA ASN A 28 19.43 4.00 6.81
C ASN A 28 18.21 4.82 6.41
N GLY A 29 18.37 5.67 5.39
CA GLY A 29 17.27 6.47 4.83
C GLY A 29 16.02 5.62 4.59
N ASP A 30 14.87 6.29 4.52
CA ASP A 30 13.57 5.64 4.28
C ASP A 30 13.73 4.51 3.25
N PRO A 31 13.44 3.23 3.58
CA PRO A 31 13.55 2.12 2.63
C PRO A 31 12.59 2.25 1.42
N SER A 32 11.77 3.30 1.41
CA SER A 32 10.93 3.74 0.30
C SER A 32 11.62 4.78 -0.61
N ALA A 33 12.69 5.44 -0.15
CA ALA A 33 13.50 6.37 -0.93
C ALA A 33 14.31 5.60 -2.00
N GLY A 34 13.68 5.39 -3.15
CA GLY A 34 14.24 4.63 -4.28
C GLY A 34 13.29 3.57 -4.85
N LYS A 35 12.15 3.31 -4.22
CA LYS A 35 11.10 2.50 -4.84
C LYS A 35 10.31 3.40 -5.80
N ASP A 36 10.39 3.07 -7.09
CA ASP A 36 9.52 3.64 -8.11
C ASP A 36 8.07 3.19 -7.84
N LEU A 37 7.36 3.98 -7.02
CA LEU A 37 5.96 3.75 -6.70
C LEU A 37 5.12 4.14 -7.91
N LYS A 38 4.92 3.17 -8.81
CA LYS A 38 4.05 3.35 -9.96
C LYS A 38 2.59 3.38 -9.51
N PRO A 39 1.76 4.28 -10.07
CA PRO A 39 0.33 4.27 -9.79
C PRO A 39 -0.31 2.95 -10.23
N TYR A 40 -1.37 2.50 -9.54
CA TYR A 40 -2.03 1.22 -9.82
C TYR A 40 -2.47 1.05 -11.27
N ILE A 41 -2.91 2.13 -11.93
CA ILE A 41 -3.30 2.08 -13.34
C ILE A 41 -2.13 1.70 -14.26
N GLU A 42 -0.88 2.06 -13.91
CA GLU A 42 0.32 1.70 -14.68
C GLU A 42 0.65 0.21 -14.60
N GLU A 43 0.08 -0.51 -13.64
CA GLU A 43 0.19 -1.98 -13.54
C GLU A 43 -0.65 -2.71 -14.59
N TRP A 44 -1.45 -2.00 -15.40
CA TRP A 44 -2.24 -2.57 -16.48
C TRP A 44 -1.57 -2.34 -17.83
N GLU A 45 -0.95 -3.37 -18.39
CA GLU A 45 -0.17 -3.27 -19.63
C GLU A 45 -0.97 -3.71 -20.86
N LYS A 46 -0.83 -2.93 -21.94
CA LYS A 46 -1.28 -3.28 -23.29
C LYS A 46 -0.26 -2.70 -24.29
N PRO A 47 0.20 -3.47 -25.29
CA PRO A 47 1.19 -2.98 -26.25
C PRO A 47 0.74 -1.70 -26.96
N SER A 48 1.68 -0.78 -27.18
CA SER A 48 1.46 0.46 -27.94
C SER A 48 0.41 1.43 -27.35
N VAL A 49 0.09 1.29 -26.07
CA VAL A 49 -0.82 2.19 -25.34
C VAL A 49 -0.01 3.19 -24.51
N THR A 50 -0.35 4.47 -24.60
CA THR A 50 0.20 5.53 -23.73
C THR A 50 -0.55 5.61 -22.40
N SER A 51 0.04 6.21 -21.37
CA SER A 51 -0.64 6.42 -20.09
C SER A 51 -1.98 7.15 -20.22
N GLU A 52 -2.08 8.14 -21.11
CA GLU A 52 -3.34 8.85 -21.37
C GLU A 52 -4.40 7.97 -22.05
N MET A 53 -3.99 7.13 -23.01
CA MET A 53 -4.91 6.16 -23.60
C MET A 53 -5.40 5.16 -22.57
N ARG A 54 -4.52 4.69 -21.68
CA ARG A 54 -4.88 3.80 -20.58
C ARG A 54 -5.85 4.46 -19.59
N ARG A 55 -5.62 5.73 -19.25
CA ARG A 55 -6.54 6.52 -18.41
C ARG A 55 -7.93 6.58 -19.03
N ARG A 56 -8.03 6.93 -20.32
CA ARG A 56 -9.32 6.98 -21.04
C ARG A 56 -9.99 5.61 -21.13
N ASP A 57 -9.21 4.55 -21.35
CA ASP A 57 -9.76 3.20 -21.36
C ASP A 57 -10.30 2.80 -19.98
N SER A 58 -9.58 3.12 -18.91
CA SER A 58 -10.03 2.94 -17.52
C SER A 58 -11.29 3.75 -17.23
N GLU A 59 -11.34 5.02 -17.62
CA GLU A 59 -12.50 5.90 -17.49
C GLU A 59 -13.72 5.30 -18.21
N SER A 60 -13.54 4.82 -19.45
CA SER A 60 -14.60 4.15 -20.21
C SER A 60 -15.06 2.82 -19.60
N CYS A 61 -14.24 2.22 -18.73
CA CYS A 61 -14.58 1.04 -17.92
C CYS A 61 -15.27 1.40 -16.60
N GLY A 62 -15.63 2.66 -16.39
CA GLY A 62 -16.26 3.16 -15.16
C GLY A 62 -15.27 3.51 -14.05
N GLY A 63 -13.96 3.60 -14.36
CA GLY A 63 -12.92 3.94 -13.40
C GLY A 63 -12.82 5.43 -13.07
N GLY A 64 -13.74 6.27 -13.53
CA GLY A 64 -13.68 7.72 -13.35
C GLY A 64 -12.46 8.38 -14.01
N ASP A 65 -12.35 9.70 -13.85
CA ASP A 65 -11.20 10.47 -14.33
C ASP A 65 -10.10 10.50 -13.27
N SER A 66 -9.16 9.56 -13.36
CA SER A 66 -8.06 9.42 -12.40
C SER A 66 -6.81 8.84 -13.07
N ASN A 67 -5.66 9.44 -12.77
CA ASN A 67 -4.34 8.99 -13.22
C ASN A 67 -3.72 7.91 -12.32
N HIS A 68 -4.35 7.56 -11.20
CA HIS A 68 -3.72 6.70 -10.20
C HIS A 68 -4.35 5.31 -10.13
N ALA A 69 -5.66 5.26 -9.99
CA ALA A 69 -6.48 4.06 -9.76
C ALA A 69 -7.93 4.37 -10.17
N PRO A 70 -8.77 3.35 -10.43
CA PRO A 70 -10.20 3.59 -10.65
C PRO A 70 -10.80 4.32 -9.44
N LEU A 71 -11.48 5.43 -9.71
CA LEU A 71 -12.10 6.32 -8.74
C LEU A 71 -13.62 6.24 -8.86
N PHE A 72 -14.25 5.46 -7.98
CA PHE A 72 -15.71 5.37 -7.88
C PHE A 72 -16.25 6.41 -6.89
N THR A 73 -17.28 7.14 -7.28
CA THR A 73 -17.96 8.11 -6.42
C THR A 73 -18.79 7.42 -5.34
N ALA A 74 -19.04 8.13 -4.23
CA ALA A 74 -19.93 7.63 -3.17
C ALA A 74 -21.35 7.33 -3.69
N ALA A 75 -21.82 8.04 -4.71
CA ALA A 75 -23.11 7.79 -5.34
C ALA A 75 -23.11 6.45 -6.11
N GLU A 76 -22.07 6.17 -6.88
CA GLU A 76 -21.92 4.90 -7.61
C GLU A 76 -21.79 3.71 -6.64
N ILE A 77 -21.00 3.86 -5.58
CA ILE A 77 -20.84 2.81 -4.57
C ILE A 77 -22.18 2.52 -3.89
N LYS A 78 -22.92 3.57 -3.48
CA LYS A 78 -24.25 3.41 -2.89
C LYS A 78 -25.26 2.78 -3.85
N ALA A 79 -25.19 3.11 -5.15
CA ALA A 79 -26.07 2.53 -6.16
C ALA A 79 -25.79 1.02 -6.38
N GLU A 80 -24.54 0.58 -6.24
CA GLU A 80 -24.17 -0.84 -6.33
C GLU A 80 -24.40 -1.61 -5.01
N GLN A 81 -24.56 -0.89 -3.88
CA GLN A 81 -24.71 -1.48 -2.55
C GLN A 81 -26.06 -2.19 -2.39
N ARG A 82 -26.00 -3.45 -1.93
CA ARG A 82 -27.21 -4.25 -1.65
C ARG A 82 -27.69 -4.00 -0.22
N SER A 83 -28.97 -4.31 0.05
CA SER A 83 -29.54 -4.16 1.39
C SER A 83 -28.75 -4.97 2.43
N GLY A 84 -28.37 -4.33 3.54
CA GLY A 84 -27.61 -4.94 4.63
C GLY A 84 -26.12 -5.17 4.34
N GLU A 85 -25.63 -4.74 3.17
CA GLU A 85 -24.24 -4.93 2.78
C GLU A 85 -23.33 -3.80 3.28
N LYS A 86 -22.04 -4.12 3.50
CA LYS A 86 -21.00 -3.13 3.72
C LYS A 86 -20.55 -2.47 2.41
N GLU A 87 -20.16 -1.21 2.50
CA GLU A 87 -19.68 -0.41 1.36
C GLU A 87 -18.51 -1.06 0.61
N ASN A 88 -17.56 -1.68 1.33
CA ASN A 88 -16.37 -2.30 0.74
C ASN A 88 -16.71 -3.47 -0.22
N ALA A 89 -17.82 -4.17 0.02
CA ALA A 89 -18.25 -5.27 -0.83
C ALA A 89 -18.93 -4.76 -2.12
N ALA A 90 -19.63 -3.62 -2.04
CA ALA A 90 -20.11 -2.88 -3.21
C ALA A 90 -18.95 -2.31 -4.03
N TYR A 91 -17.98 -1.67 -3.38
CA TYR A 91 -16.75 -1.19 -4.01
C TYR A 91 -16.01 -2.33 -4.73
N SER A 92 -15.83 -3.47 -4.07
CA SER A 92 -15.16 -4.65 -4.64
C SER A 92 -15.86 -5.13 -5.92
N ARG A 93 -17.19 -5.09 -5.99
CA ARG A 93 -17.93 -5.43 -7.21
C ARG A 93 -17.70 -4.43 -8.34
N LEU A 94 -17.72 -3.13 -8.06
CA LEU A 94 -17.39 -2.10 -9.06
C LEU A 94 -15.97 -2.31 -9.57
N HIS A 95 -15.02 -2.51 -8.66
CA HIS A 95 -13.63 -2.77 -9.00
C HIS A 95 -13.47 -4.02 -9.87
N HIS A 96 -14.10 -5.14 -9.52
CA HIS A 96 -14.07 -6.35 -10.34
C HIS A 96 -14.69 -6.13 -11.73
N ARG A 97 -15.78 -5.34 -11.82
CA ARG A 97 -16.38 -4.99 -13.12
C ARG A 97 -15.41 -4.18 -13.97
N TRP A 98 -14.76 -3.19 -13.38
CA TRP A 98 -13.72 -2.39 -14.03
C TRP A 98 -12.56 -3.28 -14.52
N GLN A 99 -12.05 -4.19 -13.68
CA GLN A 99 -10.98 -5.11 -14.05
C GLN A 99 -11.36 -6.01 -15.23
N ARG A 100 -12.56 -6.59 -15.22
CA ARG A 100 -13.05 -7.39 -16.36
C ARG A 100 -13.15 -6.57 -17.64
N CYS A 101 -13.57 -5.32 -17.56
CA CYS A 101 -13.60 -4.43 -18.71
C CYS A 101 -12.20 -4.14 -19.26
N MET A 102 -11.23 -3.85 -18.39
CA MET A 102 -9.82 -3.67 -18.78
C MET A 102 -9.26 -4.93 -19.47
N LEU A 103 -9.51 -6.11 -18.90
CA LEU A 103 -9.15 -7.39 -19.51
C LEU A 103 -9.80 -7.56 -20.89
N GLY A 104 -11.09 -7.25 -21.01
CA GLY A 104 -11.82 -7.30 -22.28
C GLY A 104 -11.29 -6.36 -23.36
N LYS A 105 -10.68 -5.23 -22.96
CA LYS A 105 -9.96 -4.31 -23.86
C LYS A 105 -8.57 -4.80 -24.26
N GLY A 106 -8.13 -5.95 -23.75
CA GLY A 106 -6.82 -6.55 -24.03
C GLY A 106 -5.69 -6.07 -23.12
N TYR A 107 -6.01 -5.45 -21.98
CA TYR A 107 -5.00 -5.19 -20.95
C TYR A 107 -4.69 -6.45 -20.16
N ARG A 108 -3.46 -6.56 -19.67
CA ARG A 108 -3.02 -7.56 -18.71
C ARG A 108 -2.55 -6.87 -17.44
N TYR A 109 -3.02 -7.35 -16.30
CA TYR A 109 -2.51 -6.89 -15.02
C TYR A 109 -1.14 -7.50 -14.74
N MET A 110 -0.18 -6.64 -14.41
CA MET A 110 1.23 -6.95 -14.14
C MET A 110 1.62 -6.62 -12.69
N GLY A 111 0.68 -6.11 -11.91
CA GLY A 111 0.87 -5.82 -10.49
C GLY A 111 0.91 -7.09 -9.64
N THR A 112 1.14 -6.91 -8.35
CA THR A 112 1.18 -8.05 -7.41
C THR A 112 -0.24 -8.51 -7.08
N CYS A 113 -0.45 -9.83 -7.08
CA CYS A 113 -1.69 -10.46 -6.67
C CYS A 113 -1.59 -10.96 -5.23
N TYR A 114 -2.18 -10.21 -4.30
CA TYR A 114 -2.27 -10.61 -2.88
C TYR A 114 -3.42 -11.57 -2.60
N SER A 115 -4.39 -11.65 -3.52
CA SER A 115 -5.57 -12.52 -3.43
C SER A 115 -5.98 -12.95 -4.83
N GLN A 116 -6.46 -14.19 -4.97
CA GLN A 116 -7.02 -14.74 -6.21
C GLN A 116 -8.49 -14.35 -6.43
N SER A 117 -9.03 -13.42 -5.65
CA SER A 117 -10.42 -12.95 -5.76
C SER A 117 -10.62 -11.89 -6.85
N SER A 118 -9.54 -11.27 -7.33
CA SER A 118 -9.55 -10.17 -8.30
C SER A 118 -9.51 -10.72 -9.73
N PRO A 119 -10.40 -10.27 -10.64
CA PRO A 119 -10.33 -10.65 -12.05
C PRO A 119 -8.97 -10.44 -12.71
N GLY A 120 -8.28 -9.33 -12.39
CA GLY A 120 -6.91 -9.09 -12.89
C GLY A 120 -5.90 -10.16 -12.47
N CYS A 121 -6.21 -10.94 -11.42
CA CYS A 121 -5.40 -12.03 -10.90
C CYS A 121 -5.87 -13.42 -11.37
N GLY A 122 -6.85 -13.50 -12.29
CA GLY A 122 -7.34 -14.76 -12.84
C GLY A 122 -8.66 -15.26 -12.23
N ALA A 123 -9.32 -14.45 -11.40
CA ALA A 123 -10.70 -14.74 -11.00
C ALA A 123 -11.66 -14.59 -12.19
N PRO A 124 -12.74 -15.39 -12.26
CA PRO A 124 -13.77 -15.23 -13.29
C PRO A 124 -14.58 -13.92 -13.16
#